data_AF-A0A7C7R9E4-F1
#
_entry.id   AF-A0A7C7R9E4-F1
#
_cell.length_a   1.000
_cell.length_b   1.000
_cell.length_c   1.000
_cell.angle_alpha   90.00
_cell.angle_beta   90.00
_cell.angle_gamma   90.00
#
_symmetry.space_group_name_H-M   'P 1'
#
loop_
_entity.id
_entity.type
_entity.pdbx_description
1 polymer ?
#
loop_
_entity_poly.entity_id
_entity_poly.type
_entity_poly.pdbx_seq_one_letter_code
_entity_poly.pdbx_strand_id
1 'polypeptide(L)'
;MLQRLRESLAFIVETGALTPAERLEAGDALGKLGDPRFDPDRLHLPVLLRGQPEPAPLGFVRIPAGDYWLGSPDDDKTAYDDEHPLHRVRLPEFWIARYPVTNEQFRHFVEAGGYEAERYWTPEGWAWRQGTEPDFSAIETHPDKDLVRQHKEWVLGRSRPHWWGDPKWGAATRPVVGITWYEALAYCAWLGEQIAAFSHQVSAQSEEEGASGLRWPRGVIVSPCPARPSGRRQLGAVSPLPRGEGLGVRA
;
A
#
# COMPACT_ATOMS: atom_id res chain seq x y z
N MET A 1 14.06 3.38 28.84
CA MET A 1 13.01 2.38 29.12
C MET A 1 12.08 2.20 27.93
N LEU A 2 11.45 3.27 27.42
CA LEU A 2 10.55 3.25 26.27
C LEU A 2 11.16 2.59 25.02
N GLN A 3 12.40 2.94 24.66
CA GLN A 3 13.09 2.38 23.50
C GLN A 3 13.18 0.84 23.54
N ARG A 4 13.62 0.27 24.67
CA ARG A 4 13.67 -1.18 24.87
C ARG A 4 12.30 -1.84 24.70
N LEU A 5 11.23 -1.17 25.15
CA LEU A 5 9.87 -1.70 25.03
C LEU A 5 9.41 -1.72 23.57
N ARG A 6 9.70 -0.64 22.81
CA ARG A 6 9.45 -0.58 21.37
C ARG A 6 10.20 -1.69 20.62
N GLU A 7 11.49 -1.86 20.89
CA GLU A 7 12.33 -2.88 20.28
C GLU A 7 11.83 -4.30 20.59
N SER A 8 11.51 -4.58 21.85
CA SER A 8 10.96 -5.89 22.25
C SER A 8 9.61 -6.18 21.58
N LEU A 9 8.70 -5.20 21.52
CA LEU A 9 7.41 -5.37 20.84
C LEU A 9 7.60 -5.61 19.33
N ALA A 10 8.44 -4.82 18.67
CA ALA A 10 8.75 -4.99 17.25
C ALA A 10 9.34 -6.38 16.97
N PHE A 11 10.30 -6.81 17.78
CA PHE A 11 10.89 -8.15 17.69
C PHE A 11 9.84 -9.25 17.81
N ILE A 12 8.96 -9.19 18.82
CA ILE A 12 7.93 -10.21 19.05
C ILE A 12 6.92 -10.24 17.89
N VAL A 13 6.53 -9.09 17.34
CA VAL A 13 5.65 -9.01 16.16
C VAL A 13 6.27 -9.71 14.94
N GLU A 14 7.57 -9.56 14.72
CA GLU A 14 8.26 -10.09 13.53
C GLU A 14 8.69 -11.57 13.64
N THR A 15 8.80 -12.10 14.86
CA THR A 15 9.18 -13.52 15.10
C THR A 15 8.06 -14.52 14.76
N GLY A 16 6.82 -14.05 14.62
CA GLY A 16 5.67 -14.91 14.35
C GLY A 16 5.17 -15.71 15.55
N ALA A 17 5.72 -15.47 16.75
CA ALA A 17 5.35 -16.17 17.99
C ALA A 17 3.93 -15.84 18.48
N LEU A 18 3.39 -14.70 18.08
CA LEU A 18 2.05 -14.22 18.46
C LEU A 18 0.97 -14.77 17.53
N THR A 19 -0.26 -14.94 18.03
CA THR A 19 -1.45 -15.15 17.20
C THR A 19 -1.75 -13.92 16.32
N PRO A 20 -2.57 -14.04 15.25
CA PRO A 20 -2.98 -12.87 14.46
C PRO A 20 -3.59 -11.73 15.28
N ALA A 21 -4.39 -12.04 16.31
CA ALA A 21 -5.01 -11.04 17.17
C ALA A 21 -3.98 -10.31 18.04
N GLU A 22 -3.08 -11.05 18.69
CA GLU A 22 -2.00 -10.46 19.48
C GLU A 22 -1.04 -9.64 18.62
N ARG A 23 -0.75 -10.06 17.38
CA ARG A 23 0.03 -9.25 16.43
C ARG A 23 -0.64 -7.93 16.10
N LEU A 24 -1.97 -7.91 15.96
CA LEU A 24 -2.73 -6.69 15.72
C LEU A 24 -2.64 -5.76 16.94
N GLU A 25 -2.86 -6.28 18.15
CA GLU A 25 -2.76 -5.49 19.38
C GLU A 25 -1.35 -4.94 19.62
N ALA A 26 -0.32 -5.77 19.40
CA ALA A 26 1.07 -5.33 19.49
C ALA A 26 1.40 -4.27 18.41
N GLY A 27 0.87 -4.42 17.20
CA GLY A 27 0.98 -3.42 16.14
C GLY A 27 0.32 -2.08 16.49
N ASP A 28 -0.85 -2.10 17.10
CA ASP A 28 -1.53 -0.89 17.60
C ASP A 28 -0.75 -0.22 18.74
N ALA A 29 -0.21 -1.03 19.67
CA ALA A 29 0.64 -0.53 20.75
C ALA A 29 1.90 0.15 20.17
N LEU A 30 2.56 -0.48 19.20
CA LEU A 30 3.68 0.13 18.48
C LEU A 30 3.28 1.43 17.78
N GLY A 31 2.11 1.49 17.14
CA GLY A 31 1.62 2.71 16.50
C GLY A 31 1.44 3.88 17.47
N LYS A 32 1.01 3.62 18.71
CA LYS A 32 0.91 4.66 19.76
C LYS A 32 2.25 5.04 20.34
N LEU A 33 3.14 4.06 20.50
CA LEU A 33 4.43 4.26 21.15
C LEU A 33 5.47 4.82 20.19
N GLY A 34 5.30 4.70 18.88
CA GLY A 34 6.32 4.96 17.87
C GLY A 34 7.00 3.65 17.47
N ASP A 35 6.71 3.21 16.24
CA ASP A 35 7.17 1.93 15.71
C ASP A 35 8.58 2.08 15.09
N PRO A 36 9.62 1.45 15.66
CA PRO A 36 11.00 1.64 15.21
C PRO A 36 11.28 1.05 13.83
N ARG A 37 10.33 0.29 13.26
CA ARG A 37 10.46 -0.27 11.91
C ARG A 37 10.25 0.78 10.82
N PHE A 38 9.70 1.93 11.17
CA PHE A 38 9.42 3.03 10.25
C PHE A 38 10.18 4.28 10.68
N ASP A 39 10.61 5.07 9.70
CA ASP A 39 11.35 6.30 9.95
C ASP A 39 10.44 7.52 9.79
N PRO A 40 10.15 8.27 10.87
CA PRO A 40 9.26 9.43 10.82
C PRO A 40 9.78 10.54 9.91
N ASP A 41 11.11 10.64 9.72
CA ASP A 41 11.75 11.65 8.88
C ASP A 41 11.78 11.23 7.40
N ARG A 42 11.36 9.99 7.10
CA ARG A 42 11.26 9.44 5.73
C ARG A 42 9.82 9.00 5.43
N LEU A 43 8.87 9.89 5.69
CA LEU A 43 7.43 9.67 5.42
C LEU A 43 6.86 8.41 6.08
N HIS A 44 7.46 7.95 7.18
CA HIS A 44 7.15 6.65 7.79
C HIS A 44 7.28 5.48 6.80
N LEU A 45 8.28 5.52 5.93
CA LEU A 45 8.66 4.38 5.10
C LEU A 45 9.46 3.36 5.94
N PRO A 46 9.36 2.05 5.62
CA PRO A 46 10.09 1.02 6.36
C PRO A 46 11.61 1.20 6.29
N VAL A 47 12.27 1.07 7.44
CA VAL A 47 13.74 1.13 7.58
C VAL A 47 14.33 -0.09 8.27
N LEU A 48 13.53 -0.89 8.97
CA LEU A 48 13.95 -2.17 9.53
C LEU A 48 13.01 -3.31 9.12
N LEU A 49 13.60 -4.49 8.93
CA LEU A 49 12.92 -5.76 8.77
C LEU A 49 13.61 -6.81 9.63
N ARG A 50 12.88 -7.42 10.56
CA ARG A 50 13.41 -8.44 11.49
C ARG A 50 14.63 -7.94 12.27
N GLY A 51 14.57 -6.68 12.71
CA GLY A 51 15.65 -6.00 13.43
C GLY A 51 16.92 -5.71 12.62
N GLN A 52 16.90 -5.93 11.30
CA GLN A 52 17.99 -5.61 10.39
C GLN A 52 17.60 -4.44 9.48
N PRO A 53 18.57 -3.68 8.91
CA PRO A 53 18.28 -2.67 7.90
C PRO A 53 17.39 -3.23 6.79
N GLU A 54 16.39 -2.45 6.40
CA GLU A 54 15.44 -2.83 5.38
C GLU A 54 16.18 -3.18 4.07
N PRO A 55 16.09 -4.44 3.58
CA PRO A 55 16.94 -4.92 2.48
C PRO A 55 16.65 -4.26 1.13
N ALA A 56 15.49 -3.62 0.98
CA ALA A 56 15.10 -2.98 -0.26
C ALA A 56 14.72 -1.52 -0.01
N PRO A 57 15.10 -0.58 -0.90
CA PRO A 57 14.95 0.84 -0.63
C PRO A 57 13.49 1.17 -0.31
N LEU A 58 13.29 1.81 0.85
CA LEU A 58 12.01 2.36 1.28
C LEU A 58 10.87 1.32 1.40
N GLY A 59 11.20 0.04 1.62
CA GLY A 59 10.21 -1.03 1.79
C GLY A 59 9.57 -1.54 0.49
N PHE A 60 10.13 -1.21 -0.68
CA PHE A 60 9.68 -1.71 -1.98
C PHE A 60 10.39 -3.00 -2.37
N VAL A 61 9.64 -3.98 -2.86
CA VAL A 61 10.17 -5.26 -3.34
C VAL A 61 10.27 -5.23 -4.86
N ARG A 62 11.43 -5.62 -5.39
CA ARG A 62 11.64 -5.79 -6.83
C ARG A 62 10.98 -7.07 -7.33
N ILE A 63 10.15 -6.96 -8.36
CA ILE A 63 9.58 -8.09 -9.10
C ILE A 63 10.24 -8.12 -10.49
N PRO A 64 11.03 -9.16 -10.81
CA PRO A 64 11.76 -9.23 -12.07
C PRO A 64 10.81 -9.34 -13.27
N ALA A 65 11.28 -8.93 -14.46
CA ALA A 65 10.55 -9.17 -15.69
C ALA A 65 10.42 -10.68 -15.95
N GLY A 66 9.26 -11.12 -16.44
CA GLY A 66 9.04 -12.55 -16.68
C GLY A 66 7.63 -12.89 -17.10
N ASP A 67 7.39 -14.19 -17.23
CA ASP A 67 6.06 -14.76 -17.46
C ASP A 67 5.50 -15.27 -16.14
N TYR A 68 4.27 -14.88 -15.84
CA TYR A 68 3.56 -15.23 -14.62
C TYR A 68 2.22 -15.89 -14.94
N TRP A 69 1.75 -16.74 -14.03
CA TRP A 69 0.40 -17.28 -14.07
C TRP A 69 -0.55 -16.32 -13.36
N LEU A 70 -1.68 -16.00 -14.02
CA LEU A 70 -2.74 -15.15 -13.49
C LEU A 70 -4.11 -15.83 -13.72
N GLY A 71 -5.02 -15.65 -12.77
CA GLY A 71 -6.34 -16.29 -12.76
C GLY A 71 -6.32 -17.65 -12.06
N SER A 72 -7.46 -18.34 -12.09
CA SER A 72 -7.70 -19.60 -11.38
C SER A 72 -7.94 -20.76 -12.36
N PRO A 73 -7.46 -21.99 -12.06
CA PRO A 73 -7.74 -23.17 -12.88
C PRO A 73 -9.25 -23.36 -13.08
N ASP A 74 -9.67 -23.80 -14.26
CA ASP A 74 -11.11 -23.92 -14.59
C ASP A 74 -11.89 -24.87 -13.67
N ASP A 75 -11.21 -25.75 -12.93
CA ASP A 75 -11.81 -26.68 -11.97
C ASP A 75 -11.80 -26.18 -10.51
N ASP A 76 -11.31 -24.97 -10.24
CA ASP A 76 -11.37 -24.35 -8.92
C ASP A 76 -12.80 -23.91 -8.57
N LYS A 77 -13.48 -24.72 -7.76
CA LYS A 77 -14.85 -24.48 -7.33
C LYS A 77 -15.02 -23.33 -6.32
N THR A 78 -13.93 -22.75 -5.85
CA THR A 78 -13.93 -21.63 -4.90
C THR A 78 -13.66 -20.29 -5.57
N ALA A 79 -13.21 -20.31 -6.82
CA ALA A 79 -13.00 -19.12 -7.63
C ALA A 79 -14.34 -18.55 -8.13
N TYR A 80 -14.40 -17.22 -8.23
CA TYR A 80 -15.52 -16.55 -8.89
C TYR A 80 -15.37 -16.63 -10.41
N ASP A 81 -16.49 -16.50 -11.13
CA ASP A 81 -16.52 -16.58 -12.60
C ASP A 81 -15.53 -15.61 -13.28
N ASP A 82 -15.26 -14.44 -12.67
CA ASP A 82 -14.34 -13.42 -13.17
C ASP A 82 -12.88 -13.62 -12.78
N GLU A 83 -12.55 -14.70 -12.06
CA GLU A 83 -11.18 -15.10 -11.73
C GLU A 83 -10.60 -16.12 -12.74
N HIS A 84 -11.43 -16.65 -13.64
CA HIS A 84 -11.03 -17.56 -14.71
C HIS A 84 -10.78 -16.85 -16.04
N PRO A 85 -10.00 -17.46 -16.96
CA PRO A 85 -9.23 -18.70 -16.80
C PRO A 85 -7.81 -18.43 -16.28
N LEU A 86 -7.15 -19.49 -15.83
CA LEU A 86 -5.70 -19.47 -15.60
C LEU A 86 -4.96 -19.27 -16.94
N HIS A 87 -4.19 -18.19 -17.06
CA HIS A 87 -3.44 -17.88 -18.27
C HIS A 87 -2.08 -17.22 -17.96
N ARG A 88 -1.19 -17.21 -18.96
CA ARG A 88 0.14 -16.61 -18.83
C ARG A 88 0.11 -15.12 -19.20
N VAL A 89 0.74 -14.30 -18.38
CA VAL A 89 0.95 -12.87 -18.63
C VAL A 89 2.44 -12.55 -18.58
N ARG A 90 2.94 -11.86 -19.61
CA ARG A 90 4.31 -11.30 -19.65
C ARG A 90 4.29 -9.95 -18.96
N LEU A 91 5.04 -9.79 -17.87
CA LEU A 91 5.18 -8.53 -17.16
C LEU A 91 6.60 -7.97 -17.29
N PRO A 92 6.78 -6.65 -17.43
CA PRO A 92 8.08 -6.02 -17.28
C PRO A 92 8.57 -6.11 -15.83
N GLU A 93 9.80 -5.72 -15.57
CA GLU A 93 10.28 -5.52 -14.19
C GLU A 93 9.52 -4.36 -13.56
N PHE A 94 9.10 -4.52 -12.31
CA PHE A 94 8.47 -3.45 -11.54
C PHE A 94 8.80 -3.58 -10.04
N TRP A 95 8.38 -2.58 -9.28
CA TRP A 95 8.52 -2.54 -7.83
C TRP A 95 7.16 -2.37 -7.19
N ILE A 96 6.93 -3.06 -6.07
CA ILE A 96 5.69 -2.98 -5.29
C ILE A 96 6.02 -2.82 -3.82
N ALA A 97 5.26 -2.01 -3.09
CA ALA A 97 5.42 -1.87 -1.64
C ALA A 97 5.16 -3.23 -0.95
N ARG A 98 5.98 -3.59 0.05
CA ARG A 98 5.77 -4.84 0.81
C ARG A 98 4.46 -4.83 1.60
N TYR A 99 4.06 -3.64 2.07
CA TYR A 99 2.90 -3.46 2.93
C TYR A 99 1.90 -2.50 2.28
N PRO A 100 0.61 -2.63 2.62
CA PRO A 100 -0.36 -1.58 2.35
C PRO A 100 0.09 -0.24 2.97
N VAL A 101 -0.31 0.85 2.33
CA VAL A 101 -0.06 2.21 2.84
C VAL A 101 -0.73 2.36 4.21
N THR A 102 0.00 2.87 5.20
CA THR A 102 -0.54 3.09 6.54
C THR A 102 -1.23 4.44 6.68
N ASN A 103 -2.07 4.62 7.70
CA ASN A 103 -2.64 5.93 8.03
C ASN A 103 -1.53 6.96 8.24
N GLU A 104 -0.45 6.60 8.91
CA GLU A 104 0.65 7.52 9.16
C GLU A 104 1.37 7.94 7.87
N GLN A 105 1.57 7.02 6.92
CA GLN A 105 2.13 7.35 5.61
C GLN A 105 1.19 8.26 4.80
N PHE A 106 -0.11 7.99 4.83
CA PHE A 106 -1.10 8.83 4.14
C PHE A 106 -1.25 10.20 4.83
N ARG A 107 -0.91 10.32 6.12
CA ARG A 107 -0.95 11.58 6.88
C ARG A 107 -0.01 12.61 6.27
N HIS A 108 1.19 12.19 5.87
CA HIS A 108 2.15 13.06 5.17
C HIS A 108 1.58 13.63 3.87
N PHE A 109 0.79 12.84 3.12
CA PHE A 109 0.12 13.33 1.91
C PHE A 109 -0.92 14.40 2.23
N VAL A 110 -1.75 14.19 3.25
CA VAL A 110 -2.77 15.15 3.67
C VAL A 110 -2.12 16.44 4.17
N GLU A 111 -1.13 16.33 5.06
CA GLU A 111 -0.43 17.47 5.67
C GLU A 111 0.39 18.27 4.65
N ALA A 112 0.86 17.63 3.58
CA ALA A 112 1.52 18.29 2.45
C ALA A 112 0.55 19.02 1.49
N GLY A 113 -0.75 19.07 1.80
CA GLY A 113 -1.76 19.70 0.95
C GLY A 113 -2.12 18.87 -0.29
N GLY A 114 -2.00 17.54 -0.20
CA GLY A 114 -2.23 16.63 -1.31
C GLY A 114 -3.66 16.69 -1.88
N TYR A 115 -4.65 17.03 -1.03
CA TYR A 115 -6.03 17.22 -1.46
C TYR A 115 -6.26 18.52 -2.22
N GLU A 116 -5.38 19.51 -2.07
CA GLU A 116 -5.48 20.83 -2.71
C GLU A 116 -4.64 20.91 -4.00
N ALA A 117 -3.70 19.99 -4.18
CA ALA A 117 -2.75 20.01 -5.28
C ALA A 117 -3.25 19.22 -6.51
N GLU A 118 -3.96 19.90 -7.42
CA GLU A 118 -4.52 19.33 -8.67
C GLU A 118 -3.53 18.46 -9.46
N ARG A 119 -2.24 18.82 -9.48
CA ARG A 119 -1.18 18.10 -10.20
C ARG A 119 -1.05 16.61 -9.86
N TYR A 120 -1.52 16.18 -8.69
CA TYR A 120 -1.49 14.77 -8.28
C TYR A 120 -2.71 13.98 -8.74
N TRP A 121 -3.78 14.66 -9.17
CA TRP A 121 -5.05 14.05 -9.50
C TRP A 121 -5.15 13.81 -11.00
N THR A 122 -5.83 12.73 -11.39
CA THR A 122 -6.32 12.61 -12.77
C THR A 122 -7.40 13.66 -13.02
N PRO A 123 -7.68 14.06 -14.28
CA PRO A 123 -8.76 15.00 -14.59
C PRO A 123 -10.11 14.57 -13.98
N GLU A 124 -10.46 13.28 -14.09
CA GLU A 124 -11.69 12.71 -13.52
C GLU A 124 -11.65 12.72 -12.00
N GLY A 125 -10.49 12.42 -11.40
CA GLY A 125 -10.31 12.44 -9.95
C GLY A 125 -10.41 13.84 -9.37
N TRP A 126 -9.90 14.85 -10.08
CA TRP A 126 -10.01 16.24 -9.67
C TRP A 126 -11.44 16.76 -9.77
N ALA A 127 -12.15 16.47 -10.86
CA ALA A 127 -13.56 16.78 -11.00
C ALA A 127 -14.40 16.09 -9.90
N TRP A 128 -14.11 14.82 -9.63
CA TRP A 128 -14.71 14.08 -8.51
C TRP A 128 -14.44 14.78 -7.17
N ARG A 129 -13.19 15.18 -6.88
CA ARG A 129 -12.78 15.87 -5.65
C ARG A 129 -13.47 17.22 -5.48
N GLN A 130 -13.64 17.98 -6.56
CA GLN A 130 -14.35 19.26 -6.56
C GLN A 130 -15.88 19.11 -6.36
N GLY A 131 -16.39 17.88 -6.28
CA GLY A 131 -17.81 17.62 -6.06
C GLY A 131 -18.67 17.83 -7.30
N THR A 132 -18.08 17.86 -8.49
CA THR A 132 -18.81 18.04 -9.76
C THR A 132 -19.66 16.80 -10.09
N GLU A 133 -19.21 15.60 -9.71
CA GLU A 133 -19.94 14.33 -9.91
C GLU A 133 -19.80 13.39 -8.70
N PRO A 134 -20.55 13.63 -7.60
CA PRO A 134 -20.52 12.73 -6.46
C PRO A 134 -21.31 11.44 -6.76
N ASP A 135 -20.64 10.29 -6.72
CA ASP A 135 -21.29 8.97 -6.77
C ASP A 135 -21.69 8.52 -5.36
N PHE A 136 -23.01 8.48 -5.10
CA PHE A 136 -23.58 7.98 -3.85
C PHE A 136 -24.20 6.58 -3.97
N SER A 137 -24.12 5.95 -5.15
CA SER A 137 -24.81 4.69 -5.44
C SER A 137 -24.44 3.56 -4.46
N ALA A 138 -23.20 3.57 -3.98
CA ALA A 138 -22.69 2.59 -3.03
C ALA A 138 -23.34 2.65 -1.63
N ILE A 139 -23.94 3.79 -1.24
CA ILE A 139 -24.52 3.99 0.09
C ILE A 139 -26.00 4.37 0.07
N GLU A 140 -26.54 4.81 -1.06
CA GLU A 140 -27.89 5.38 -1.13
C GLU A 140 -28.99 4.44 -0.63
N THR A 141 -28.83 3.14 -0.86
CA THR A 141 -29.77 2.09 -0.42
C THR A 141 -29.52 1.59 0.99
N HIS A 142 -28.55 2.15 1.72
CA HIS A 142 -28.22 1.69 3.08
C HIS A 142 -29.39 1.98 4.05
N PRO A 143 -29.73 1.04 4.95
CA PRO A 143 -30.87 1.19 5.86
C PRO A 143 -30.63 2.27 6.91
N ASP A 144 -29.38 2.45 7.34
CA ASP A 144 -28.99 3.51 8.27
C ASP A 144 -28.90 4.86 7.55
N LYS A 145 -29.91 5.73 7.76
CA LYS A 145 -30.01 7.05 7.13
C LYS A 145 -29.04 8.07 7.70
N ASP A 146 -28.63 7.93 8.96
CA ASP A 146 -27.64 8.82 9.56
C ASP A 146 -26.27 8.55 8.96
N LEU A 147 -25.92 7.28 8.73
CA LEU A 147 -24.71 6.89 8.01
C LEU A 147 -24.70 7.44 6.58
N VAL A 148 -25.82 7.34 5.86
CA VAL A 148 -25.95 7.92 4.51
C VAL A 148 -25.70 9.43 4.52
N ARG A 149 -26.32 10.15 5.47
CA ARG A 149 -26.13 11.61 5.60
C ARG A 149 -24.67 11.95 5.88
N GLN A 150 -24.06 11.32 6.88
CA GLN A 150 -22.67 11.54 7.26
C GLN A 150 -21.71 11.26 6.10
N HIS A 151 -21.96 10.20 5.34
CA HIS A 151 -21.15 9.87 4.16
C HIS A 151 -21.29 10.95 3.08
N LYS A 152 -22.51 11.41 2.79
CA LYS A 152 -22.76 12.49 1.82
C LYS A 152 -22.06 13.79 2.23
N GLU A 153 -22.14 14.17 3.52
CA GLU A 153 -21.46 15.33 4.07
C GLU A 153 -19.94 15.21 3.93
N TRP A 154 -19.37 14.04 4.26
CA TRP A 154 -17.94 13.77 4.08
C TRP A 154 -17.53 13.87 2.61
N VAL A 155 -18.28 13.27 1.69
CA VAL A 155 -18.02 13.39 0.25
C VAL A 155 -18.04 14.85 -0.18
N LEU A 156 -18.95 15.70 0.31
CA LEU A 156 -18.98 17.10 -0.10
C LEU A 156 -17.83 17.94 0.52
N GLY A 157 -17.30 17.55 1.68
CA GLY A 157 -16.24 18.26 2.41
C GLY A 157 -14.90 17.52 2.47
N ARG A 158 -14.60 16.65 1.50
CA ARG A 158 -13.50 15.68 1.60
C ARG A 158 -12.12 16.35 1.62
N SER A 159 -11.39 16.13 2.71
CA SER A 159 -9.99 16.57 2.89
C SER A 159 -9.11 15.50 3.56
N ARG A 160 -9.71 14.34 3.85
CA ARG A 160 -9.07 13.21 4.52
C ARG A 160 -9.92 11.95 4.31
N PRO A 161 -9.36 10.75 4.50
CA PRO A 161 -10.11 9.49 4.38
C PRO A 161 -11.31 9.42 5.31
N HIS A 162 -12.32 8.64 4.93
CA HIS A 162 -13.60 8.57 5.64
C HIS A 162 -13.47 8.08 7.09
N TRP A 163 -12.62 7.08 7.33
CA TRP A 163 -12.46 6.44 8.64
C TRP A 163 -11.23 6.92 9.41
N TRP A 164 -10.69 8.08 9.06
CA TRP A 164 -9.43 8.59 9.60
C TRP A 164 -9.43 8.81 11.12
N GLY A 165 -10.56 9.25 11.67
CA GLY A 165 -10.73 9.47 13.11
C GLY A 165 -11.33 8.27 13.86
N ASP A 166 -11.58 7.16 13.17
CA ASP A 166 -12.26 6.01 13.76
C ASP A 166 -11.31 5.25 14.70
N PRO A 167 -11.69 4.95 15.96
CA PRO A 167 -10.82 4.24 16.90
C PRO A 167 -10.39 2.84 16.42
N LYS A 168 -11.20 2.20 15.57
CA LYS A 168 -10.91 0.90 14.97
C LYS A 168 -10.03 1.04 13.74
N TRP A 169 -10.12 2.09 12.95
CA TRP A 169 -9.43 2.12 11.64
C TRP A 169 -8.32 3.16 11.54
N GLY A 170 -8.35 4.23 12.34
CA GLY A 170 -7.46 5.39 12.24
C GLY A 170 -6.12 5.28 12.97
N ALA A 171 -5.75 4.10 13.51
CA ALA A 171 -4.46 3.96 14.18
C ALA A 171 -3.29 4.07 13.19
N ALA A 172 -2.20 4.72 13.61
CA ALA A 172 -1.07 5.12 12.77
C ALA A 172 -0.48 4.00 11.88
N THR A 173 -0.25 2.82 12.47
CA THR A 173 0.35 1.65 11.80
C THR A 173 -0.66 0.78 11.04
N ARG A 174 -1.96 1.08 11.12
CA ARG A 174 -2.98 0.34 10.36
C ARG A 174 -3.00 0.79 8.90
N PRO A 175 -3.39 -0.10 7.97
CA PRO A 175 -3.66 0.29 6.59
C PRO A 175 -4.70 1.42 6.54
N VAL A 176 -4.45 2.42 5.70
CA VAL A 176 -5.44 3.46 5.42
C VAL A 176 -6.66 2.82 4.73
N VAL A 177 -7.86 3.17 5.19
CA VAL A 177 -9.13 2.68 4.64
C VAL A 177 -10.11 3.83 4.48
N GLY A 178 -11.17 3.61 3.70
CA GLY A 178 -12.14 4.67 3.40
C GLY A 178 -11.59 5.72 2.45
N ILE A 179 -10.66 5.31 1.57
CA ILE A 179 -10.19 6.08 0.42
C ILE A 179 -10.81 5.52 -0.86
N THR A 180 -10.94 6.39 -1.85
CA THR A 180 -11.33 6.03 -3.22
C THR A 180 -10.13 5.65 -4.07
N TRP A 181 -10.43 5.11 -5.26
CA TRP A 181 -9.41 4.85 -6.27
C TRP A 181 -8.67 6.13 -6.71
N TYR A 182 -9.38 7.26 -6.82
CA TYR A 182 -8.78 8.55 -7.17
C TYR A 182 -7.82 9.06 -6.09
N GLU A 183 -8.20 8.97 -4.81
CA GLU A 183 -7.33 9.33 -3.69
C GLU A 183 -6.09 8.43 -3.63
N ALA A 184 -6.24 7.13 -3.89
CA ALA A 184 -5.12 6.21 -3.96
C ALA A 184 -4.15 6.63 -5.07
N LEU A 185 -4.64 6.94 -6.28
CA LEU A 185 -3.78 7.42 -7.38
C LEU A 185 -3.08 8.74 -7.03
N ALA A 186 -3.79 9.69 -6.42
CA ALA A 186 -3.21 10.98 -6.04
C ALA A 186 -2.10 10.82 -5.00
N TYR A 187 -2.31 9.96 -4.00
CA TYR A 187 -1.28 9.59 -3.04
C TYR A 187 -0.06 8.98 -3.72
N CYS A 188 -0.27 8.07 -4.67
CA CYS A 188 0.79 7.41 -5.40
C CYS A 188 1.64 8.38 -6.24
N ALA A 189 0.98 9.34 -6.92
CA ALA A 189 1.66 10.40 -7.67
C ALA A 189 2.51 11.30 -6.75
N TRP A 190 1.94 11.73 -5.62
CA TRP A 190 2.66 12.52 -4.62
C TRP A 190 3.85 11.77 -4.02
N LEU A 191 3.66 10.51 -3.61
CA LEU A 191 4.73 9.70 -3.04
C LEU A 191 5.87 9.49 -4.03
N GLY A 192 5.55 9.30 -5.31
CA GLY A 192 6.55 9.20 -6.39
C GLY A 192 7.44 10.44 -6.47
N GLU A 193 6.86 11.64 -6.38
CA GLU A 193 7.61 12.91 -6.33
C GLU A 193 8.52 12.99 -5.09
N GLN A 194 8.01 12.61 -3.92
CA GLN A 194 8.80 12.64 -2.68
C GLN A 194 9.97 11.64 -2.72
N ILE A 195 9.73 10.43 -3.21
CA ILE A 195 10.78 9.40 -3.35
C ILE A 195 11.87 9.86 -4.33
N ALA A 196 11.48 10.51 -5.44
CA ALA A 196 12.45 11.09 -6.36
C ALA A 196 13.31 12.16 -5.68
N ALA A 197 12.71 13.03 -4.86
CA ALA A 197 13.45 14.04 -4.10
C ALA A 197 14.46 13.44 -3.12
N PHE A 198 14.08 12.39 -2.37
CA PHE A 198 15.02 11.67 -1.49
C PHE A 198 16.18 11.03 -2.25
N SER A 199 15.89 10.49 -3.45
CA SER A 199 16.91 9.84 -4.28
C SER A 199 18.00 10.83 -4.72
N HIS A 200 17.62 12.07 -5.02
CA HIS A 200 18.58 13.14 -5.35
C HIS A 200 19.43 13.55 -4.15
N GLN A 201 18.83 13.64 -2.96
CA GLN A 201 19.55 13.98 -1.72
C GLN A 201 20.58 12.91 -1.34
N VAL A 202 20.21 11.62 -1.43
CA VAL A 202 21.12 10.50 -1.13
C VAL A 202 22.23 10.39 -2.16
N SER A 203 21.93 10.60 -3.45
CA SER A 203 22.94 10.55 -4.51
C SER A 203 24.00 11.64 -4.34
N ALA A 204 23.58 12.88 -4.01
CA ALA A 204 24.49 14.00 -3.76
C ALA A 204 25.42 13.76 -2.56
N GLN A 205 24.94 13.08 -1.50
CA GLN A 205 25.78 12.71 -0.35
C GLN A 205 26.70 11.52 -0.66
N SER A 206 26.25 10.56 -1.47
CA SER A 206 27.04 9.38 -1.85
C SER A 206 28.19 9.66 -2.81
N GLU A 207 28.12 10.74 -3.60
CA GLU A 207 29.23 11.20 -4.45
C GLU A 207 30.40 11.76 -3.62
N GLU A 208 30.15 12.31 -2.43
CA GLU A 208 31.21 12.68 -1.47
C GLU A 208 31.79 11.46 -0.72
N GLU A 209 31.00 10.39 -0.55
CA GLU A 209 31.38 9.21 0.26
C GLU A 209 31.76 7.93 -0.54
N GLY A 210 31.76 7.99 -1.89
CA GLY A 210 32.26 6.90 -2.75
C GLY A 210 31.36 5.65 -2.85
N ALA A 211 30.07 5.75 -2.51
CA ALA A 211 29.14 4.62 -2.54
C ALA A 211 28.36 4.52 -3.86
N SER A 212 28.98 3.99 -4.92
CA SER A 212 28.28 3.72 -6.19
C SER A 212 27.48 2.41 -6.10
N GLY A 213 26.15 2.44 -6.16
CA GLY A 213 25.40 1.17 -6.29
C GLY A 213 23.88 1.22 -6.28
N LEU A 214 23.23 2.22 -5.67
CA LEU A 214 21.77 2.27 -5.67
C LEU A 214 21.24 2.87 -6.98
N ARG A 215 20.95 2.00 -7.94
CA ARG A 215 20.16 2.37 -9.13
C ARG A 215 18.70 2.42 -8.73
N TRP A 216 18.21 3.61 -8.38
CA TRP A 216 16.83 3.84 -7.96
C TRP A 216 15.82 3.37 -9.01
N PRO A 217 14.65 2.86 -8.58
CA PRO A 217 13.64 2.33 -9.47
C PRO A 217 13.05 3.45 -10.33
N ARG A 218 13.45 3.50 -11.61
CA ARG A 218 12.64 4.19 -12.63
C ARG A 218 11.35 3.39 -12.79
N GLY A 219 10.21 3.98 -12.43
CA GLY A 219 8.89 3.35 -12.59
C GLY A 219 8.38 2.61 -11.35
N VAL A 220 8.42 3.23 -10.16
CA VAL A 220 7.64 2.74 -9.01
C VAL A 220 6.17 2.73 -9.41
N ILE A 221 5.63 1.55 -9.71
CA ILE A 221 4.20 1.35 -9.89
C ILE A 221 3.59 1.29 -8.50
N VAL A 222 3.36 2.46 -7.93
CA VAL A 222 2.30 2.64 -6.94
C VAL A 222 1.02 2.81 -7.76
N SER A 223 0.50 1.73 -8.31
CA SER A 223 -0.84 1.73 -8.88
C SER A 223 -1.75 0.94 -7.97
N PRO A 224 -2.88 1.51 -7.50
CA PRO A 224 -4.02 0.67 -7.20
C PRO A 224 -4.34 -0.08 -8.50
N CYS A 225 -4.35 -1.40 -8.44
CA CYS A 225 -4.80 -2.25 -9.54
C CYS A 225 -6.05 -1.62 -10.20
N PRO A 226 -6.16 -1.54 -11.54
CA PRO A 226 -7.29 -0.89 -12.19
C PRO A 226 -8.58 -1.65 -11.91
N ALA A 227 -9.25 -1.31 -10.82
CA ALA A 227 -10.65 -1.63 -10.64
C ALA A 227 -11.43 -0.70 -11.58
N ARG A 228 -12.05 -1.27 -12.61
CA ARG A 228 -13.12 -0.57 -13.33
C ARG A 228 -14.13 -0.05 -12.29
N PRO A 229 -14.76 1.12 -12.51
CA PRO A 229 -15.79 1.63 -11.62
C PRO A 229 -17.06 0.80 -11.80
N SER A 230 -17.12 -0.37 -11.20
CA SER A 230 -18.34 -1.13 -10.86
C SER A 230 -17.97 -2.52 -10.32
N GLY A 231 -18.32 -2.74 -9.04
CA GLY A 231 -18.35 -4.04 -8.40
C GLY A 231 -17.10 -4.36 -7.57
N ARG A 232 -17.33 -4.61 -6.28
CA ARG A 232 -16.35 -5.14 -5.31
C ARG A 232 -15.60 -6.33 -5.91
N ARG A 233 -14.26 -6.32 -5.92
CA ARG A 233 -13.44 -7.46 -6.34
C ARG A 233 -12.19 -7.57 -5.47
N GLN A 234 -11.93 -8.77 -4.94
CA GLN A 234 -10.66 -9.16 -4.35
C GLN A 234 -9.76 -9.72 -5.46
N LEU A 235 -8.44 -9.59 -5.31
CA LEU A 235 -7.47 -10.13 -6.26
C LEU A 235 -7.09 -11.56 -5.88
N GLY A 236 -7.15 -12.47 -6.85
CA GLY A 236 -6.58 -13.82 -6.76
C GLY A 236 -5.04 -13.81 -6.70
N ALA A 237 -4.47 -14.90 -6.19
CA ALA A 237 -3.04 -15.03 -5.91
C ALA A 237 -2.18 -15.09 -7.20
N VAL A 238 -1.06 -14.37 -7.22
CA VAL A 238 -0.02 -14.48 -8.27
C VAL A 238 1.13 -15.33 -7.74
N SER A 239 1.47 -16.42 -8.43
CA SER A 239 2.56 -17.32 -8.04
C SER A 239 3.65 -17.42 -9.12
N PRO A 240 4.95 -17.36 -8.77
CA PRO A 240 6.03 -17.68 -9.69
C PRO A 240 6.09 -19.19 -9.98
N LEU A 241 6.69 -19.57 -11.12
CA LEU A 241 6.92 -20.97 -11.49
C LEU A 241 7.70 -21.74 -10.39
N PRO A 242 7.32 -22.99 -10.06
CA PRO A 242 8.20 -23.85 -9.29
C PRO A 242 9.47 -24.15 -10.10
N ARG A 243 10.65 -24.00 -9.46
CA ARG A 243 11.92 -24.44 -10.05
C ARG A 243 11.87 -25.96 -10.19
N GLY A 244 12.08 -26.46 -11.40
CA GLY A 244 11.86 -27.85 -11.77
C GLY A 244 12.57 -28.85 -10.86
N GLU A 245 11.83 -29.85 -10.41
CA GLU A 245 12.39 -31.11 -9.92
C GLU A 245 12.69 -32.00 -11.13
N GLY A 246 13.94 -32.42 -11.24
CA GLY A 246 14.38 -33.38 -12.24
C GLY A 246 14.00 -34.81 -11.86
N LEU A 247 13.34 -35.51 -12.77
CA LEU A 247 13.22 -36.97 -12.87
C LEU A 247 12.91 -37.27 -14.34
N GLY A 248 13.53 -38.18 -15.08
CA GLY A 248 14.58 -39.14 -14.84
C GLY A 248 14.72 -39.92 -16.16
N VAL A 249 15.92 -39.95 -16.75
CA VAL A 249 16.20 -40.86 -17.87
C VAL A 249 16.28 -42.26 -17.29
N ARG A 250 15.47 -43.19 -17.80
CA ARG A 250 15.66 -44.63 -17.62
C ARG A 250 15.52 -45.34 -18.96
N ALA A 251 16.51 -46.22 -19.16
CA ALA A 251 16.79 -47.16 -20.26
C ALA A 251 17.28 -46.52 -21.55
#